data_AF-A0A1I7XML5-F1
#
_entry.id   AF-A0A1I7XML5-F1
#
_cell.length_a   1.000
_cell.length_b   1.000
_cell.length_c   1.000
_cell.angle_alpha   90.00
_cell.angle_beta   90.00
_cell.angle_gamma   90.00
#
_symmetry.space_group_name_H-M   'P 1'
#
loop_
_entity.id
_entity.type
_entity.pdbx_description
1 polymer ?
#
loop_
_entity_poly.entity_id
_entity_poly.type
_entity_poly.pdbx_seq_one_letter_code
_entity_poly.pdbx_strand_id
1 'polypeptide(L)'
;MFRKVQTLFISSTYSKSLVMQIAKLSTKSCTQGHDELSALRARLLYQSKKRGILENDILLGEFAEQNLATMNRSDLESYDQLINGEHMEWDLFYYLSNKKTPPVAVKECTVYQMIKQFVEQKRHPSS
;
A
#
# COMPACT_ATOMS: atom_id res chain seq x y z
N MET A 1 -9.50 69.47 28.06
CA MET A 1 -8.16 69.93 27.62
C MET A 1 -7.42 68.73 27.02
N PHE A 2 -7.26 68.73 25.69
CA PHE A 2 -6.26 68.05 24.83
C PHE A 2 -5.58 66.74 25.33
N ARG A 3 -5.71 65.60 24.63
CA ARG A 3 -4.88 65.05 23.51
C ARG A 3 -4.62 63.58 23.92
N LYS A 4 -4.49 62.55 23.09
CA LYS A 4 -4.10 62.34 21.70
C LYS A 4 -4.51 60.90 21.34
N VAL A 5 -4.94 60.68 20.10
CA VAL A 5 -4.96 59.35 19.48
C VAL A 5 -3.51 58.92 19.25
N GLN A 6 -3.16 57.69 19.61
CA GLN A 6 -1.98 57.03 19.03
C GLN A 6 -2.15 55.51 19.00
N THR A 7 -2.43 55.03 17.80
CA THR A 7 -2.22 53.66 17.32
C THR A 7 -0.77 53.23 17.54
N LEU A 8 -0.55 52.10 18.22
CA LEU A 8 0.73 51.37 18.25
C LEU A 8 0.41 49.88 18.11
N PHE A 9 0.60 49.34 16.91
CA PHE A 9 1.73 48.46 16.58
C PHE A 9 1.71 47.15 17.37
N ILE A 10 0.92 46.19 16.89
CA ILE A 10 1.01 44.78 17.28
C ILE A 10 2.30 44.24 16.63
N SER A 11 3.44 44.46 17.27
CA SER A 11 4.69 43.83 16.88
C SER A 11 5.04 42.70 17.83
N SER A 12 5.41 41.57 17.25
CA SER A 12 6.31 40.57 17.85
C SER A 12 5.69 39.66 18.91
N THR A 13 5.21 38.49 18.47
CA THR A 13 5.86 37.18 18.73
C THR A 13 4.95 36.06 18.22
N TYR A 14 4.69 36.00 16.91
CA TYR A 14 4.19 34.74 16.35
C TYR A 14 5.41 33.83 16.21
N SER A 15 5.50 32.81 17.07
CA SER A 15 6.58 31.83 17.03
C SER A 15 6.72 31.28 15.61
N LYS A 16 7.92 31.40 15.02
CA LYS A 16 8.24 30.88 13.68
C LYS A 16 7.90 29.38 13.54
N SER A 17 7.84 28.64 14.67
CA SER A 17 7.42 27.24 14.72
C SER A 17 5.95 27.04 14.33
N LEU A 18 5.07 27.94 14.78
CA LEU A 18 3.63 27.84 14.54
C LEU A 18 3.28 28.18 13.07
N VAL A 19 3.95 29.19 12.48
CA VAL A 19 3.79 29.52 11.06
C VAL A 19 4.25 28.36 10.16
N MET A 20 5.31 27.65 10.55
CA MET A 20 5.80 26.46 9.83
C MET A 20 4.89 25.23 9.99
N GLN A 21 4.20 25.08 11.11
CA GLN A 21 3.22 23.99 11.32
C GLN A 21 1.94 24.19 10.50
N ILE A 22 1.46 25.44 10.36
CA ILE A 22 0.29 25.76 9.53
C ILE A 22 0.62 25.57 8.04
N ALA A 23 1.82 25.96 7.60
CA ALA A 23 2.25 25.80 6.20
C ALA A 23 2.43 24.33 5.76
N LYS A 24 2.71 23.39 6.68
CA LYS A 24 2.82 21.95 6.39
C LYS A 24 1.47 21.26 6.16
N LEU A 25 0.37 21.86 6.61
CA LEU A 25 -0.98 21.28 6.50
C LEU A 25 -1.69 21.69 5.19
N SER A 26 -1.16 22.66 4.45
CA SER A 26 -1.90 23.33 3.36
C SER A 26 -1.46 22.97 1.93
N THR A 27 -0.36 22.24 1.70
CA THR A 27 0.20 22.08 0.33
C THR A 27 -0.02 20.71 -0.32
N LYS A 28 -0.86 19.82 0.22
CA LYS A 28 -1.10 18.52 -0.40
C LYS A 28 -2.60 18.32 -0.54
N SER A 29 -3.17 18.70 -1.68
CA SER A 29 -4.63 18.62 -1.84
C SER A 29 -5.11 18.37 -3.27
N CYS A 30 -4.28 17.92 -4.21
CA CYS A 30 -4.83 17.55 -5.54
C CYS A 30 -4.14 16.38 -6.28
N THR A 31 -2.84 16.08 -6.04
CA THR A 31 -2.16 14.90 -6.66
C THR A 31 -2.04 13.70 -5.71
N GLN A 32 -2.43 13.88 -4.45
CA GLN A 32 -2.10 12.98 -3.35
C GLN A 32 -2.64 11.55 -3.54
N GLY A 33 -3.80 11.38 -4.19
CA GLY A 33 -4.38 10.05 -4.40
C GLY A 33 -3.63 9.20 -5.43
N HIS A 34 -3.12 9.80 -6.51
CA HIS A 34 -2.34 9.07 -7.52
C HIS A 34 -0.94 8.73 -6.99
N ASP A 35 -0.32 9.70 -6.31
CA ASP A 35 0.99 9.54 -5.68
C ASP A 35 0.96 8.54 -4.52
N GLU A 36 -0.13 8.49 -3.76
CA GLU A 36 -0.31 7.51 -2.68
C GLU A 36 -0.49 6.09 -3.23
N LEU A 37 -1.27 5.92 -4.32
CA LEU A 37 -1.44 4.61 -4.95
C LEU A 37 -0.14 4.12 -5.61
N SER A 38 0.65 5.00 -6.22
CA SER A 38 1.96 4.62 -6.77
C SER A 38 2.94 4.22 -5.67
N ALA A 39 2.96 4.97 -4.55
CA ALA A 39 3.75 4.62 -3.37
C ALA A 39 3.31 3.27 -2.76
N LEU A 40 2.00 3.02 -2.66
CA LEU A 40 1.45 1.74 -2.18
C LEU A 40 1.88 0.57 -3.07
N ARG A 41 1.75 0.71 -4.39
CA ARG A 41 2.21 -0.31 -5.35
C ARG A 41 3.71 -0.59 -5.22
N ALA A 42 4.52 0.45 -5.11
CA ALA A 42 5.97 0.31 -4.93
C ALA A 42 6.31 -0.40 -3.62
N ARG A 43 5.62 -0.07 -2.53
CA ARG A 43 5.77 -0.74 -1.22
C ARG A 43 5.41 -2.22 -1.32
N LEU A 44 4.25 -2.53 -1.89
CA LEU A 44 3.76 -3.91 -2.04
C LEU A 44 4.71 -4.73 -2.93
N LEU A 45 5.16 -4.17 -4.05
CA LEU A 45 6.14 -4.83 -4.93
C LEU A 45 7.43 -5.17 -4.18
N TYR A 46 7.94 -4.24 -3.38
CA TYR A 46 9.14 -4.48 -2.57
C TYR A 46 8.90 -5.60 -1.55
N GLN A 47 7.77 -5.60 -0.85
CA GLN A 47 7.42 -6.62 0.14
C GLN A 47 7.25 -7.99 -0.50
N SER A 48 6.66 -8.07 -1.69
CA SER A 48 6.52 -9.32 -2.46
C SER A 48 7.88 -9.89 -2.85
N LYS A 49 8.88 -9.03 -3.08
CA LYS A 49 10.26 -9.41 -3.45
C LYS A 49 11.20 -9.69 -2.28
N LYS A 50 10.70 -9.55 -1.04
CA LYS A 50 11.49 -9.64 0.20
C LYS A 50 10.82 -10.56 1.21
N ARG A 51 10.42 -11.75 0.73
CA ARG A 51 9.82 -12.80 1.56
C ARG A 51 10.88 -13.67 2.22
N GLY A 52 10.50 -14.35 3.30
CA GLY A 52 11.41 -15.22 4.05
C GLY A 52 11.77 -16.52 3.33
N ILE A 53 10.99 -16.93 2.32
CA ILE A 53 11.22 -18.12 1.50
C ILE A 53 11.30 -17.77 0.02
N LEU A 54 12.21 -18.43 -0.70
CA LEU A 54 12.49 -18.17 -2.11
C LEU A 54 11.29 -18.47 -3.01
N GLU A 55 10.52 -19.51 -2.67
CA GLU A 55 9.35 -19.92 -3.45
C GLU A 55 8.29 -18.81 -3.49
N ASN A 56 8.02 -18.15 -2.36
CA ASN A 56 7.08 -17.04 -2.32
C ASN A 56 7.62 -15.79 -2.98
N ASP A 57 8.92 -15.52 -2.85
CA ASP A 57 9.59 -14.39 -3.51
C ASP A 57 9.39 -14.47 -5.04
N ILE A 58 9.65 -15.64 -5.62
CA ILE A 58 9.46 -15.86 -7.06
C ILE A 58 7.97 -15.73 -7.43
N LEU A 59 7.08 -16.48 -6.76
CA LEU A 59 5.67 -16.52 -7.11
C LEU A 59 4.97 -15.17 -6.96
N LEU A 60 5.16 -14.51 -5.81
CA LEU A 60 4.50 -13.24 -5.50
C LEU A 60 5.20 -12.06 -6.17
N GLY A 61 6.52 -12.10 -6.32
CA GLY A 61 7.29 -11.08 -7.01
C GLY A 61 6.88 -10.95 -8.47
N GLU A 62 6.84 -12.07 -9.21
CA GLU A 62 6.42 -12.07 -10.61
C GLU A 62 4.94 -11.68 -10.78
N PHE A 63 4.06 -12.15 -9.89
CA PHE A 63 2.66 -11.75 -9.89
C PHE A 63 2.52 -10.24 -9.66
N ALA A 64 3.26 -9.70 -8.70
CA ALA A 64 3.20 -8.29 -8.33
C ALA A 64 3.67 -7.37 -9.45
N GLU A 65 4.75 -7.73 -10.15
CA GLU A 65 5.26 -6.97 -11.29
C GLU A 65 4.23 -6.82 -12.42
N GLN A 66 3.44 -7.86 -12.66
CA GLN A 66 2.49 -7.90 -13.78
C GLN A 66 1.12 -7.29 -13.43
N ASN A 67 0.67 -7.45 -12.18
CA ASN A 67 -0.72 -7.16 -11.81
C ASN A 67 -0.90 -5.92 -10.92
N LEU A 68 0.10 -5.49 -10.12
CA LEU A 68 -0.11 -4.35 -9.21
C LEU A 68 -0.39 -3.03 -9.95
N ALA A 69 0.12 -2.87 -11.17
CA ALA A 69 -0.10 -1.69 -11.98
C ALA A 69 -1.57 -1.53 -12.42
N THR A 70 -2.29 -2.64 -12.62
CA THR A 70 -3.68 -2.64 -13.12
C THR A 70 -4.72 -2.74 -12.00
N MET A 71 -4.30 -3.17 -10.81
CA MET A 71 -5.16 -3.29 -9.62
C MET A 71 -5.68 -1.94 -9.11
N ASN A 72 -6.93 -1.96 -8.63
CA ASN A 72 -7.56 -0.82 -7.95
C ASN A 72 -7.14 -0.76 -6.47
N ARG A 73 -7.52 0.30 -5.74
CA ARG A 73 -7.15 0.45 -4.32
C ARG A 73 -7.62 -0.71 -3.44
N SER A 74 -8.87 -1.16 -3.61
CA SER A 74 -9.45 -2.26 -2.84
C SER A 74 -8.70 -3.57 -3.06
N ASP A 75 -8.26 -3.83 -4.29
CA ASP A 75 -7.45 -5.01 -4.61
C ASP A 75 -6.07 -4.91 -3.98
N LEU A 76 -5.44 -3.73 -4.00
CA LEU A 76 -4.15 -3.50 -3.35
C LEU A 76 -4.22 -3.67 -1.83
N GLU A 77 -5.29 -3.19 -1.20
CA GLU A 77 -5.54 -3.39 0.24
C GLU A 77 -5.79 -4.86 0.58
N SER A 78 -6.56 -5.57 -0.26
CA SER A 78 -6.78 -7.02 -0.11
C SER A 78 -5.48 -7.80 -0.31
N TYR A 79 -4.63 -7.37 -1.23
CA TYR A 79 -3.30 -7.95 -1.44
C TYR A 79 -2.40 -7.71 -0.23
N ASP A 80 -2.36 -6.48 0.30
CA ASP A 80 -1.62 -6.12 1.51
C ASP A 80 -2.03 -7.00 2.69
N GLN A 81 -3.34 -7.17 2.90
CA GLN A 81 -3.88 -8.04 3.94
C GLN A 81 -3.52 -9.52 3.71
N LEU A 82 -3.51 -9.98 2.45
CA LEU A 82 -3.17 -11.36 2.14
C LEU A 82 -1.70 -11.68 2.42
N ILE A 83 -0.78 -10.77 2.08
CA ILE A 83 0.67 -11.01 2.20
C ILE A 83 1.25 -10.60 3.56
N ASN A 84 0.68 -9.59 4.22
CA ASN A 84 1.15 -9.02 5.49
C ASN A 84 0.19 -9.29 6.66
N GLY A 85 -0.90 -10.03 6.43
CA GLY A 85 -1.88 -10.37 7.45
C GLY A 85 -1.43 -11.48 8.39
N GLU A 86 -2.41 -12.19 8.95
CA GLU A 86 -2.21 -13.14 10.05
C GLU A 86 -1.60 -14.49 9.63
N HIS A 87 -1.50 -14.76 8.33
CA HIS A 87 -1.05 -16.06 7.82
C HIS A 87 0.47 -16.15 7.70
N MET A 88 1.02 -17.27 8.14
CA MET A 88 2.45 -17.57 7.98
C MET A 88 2.81 -17.73 6.49
N GLU A 89 4.03 -17.34 6.12
CA GLU A 89 4.49 -17.39 4.72
C GLU A 89 4.40 -18.81 4.11
N TRP A 90 4.72 -19.83 4.91
CA TRP A 90 4.61 -21.24 4.50
C TRP A 90 3.18 -21.66 4.22
N ASP A 91 2.21 -21.17 4.99
CA ASP A 91 0.80 -21.47 4.76
C ASP A 91 0.33 -20.91 3.43
N LEU A 92 0.70 -19.67 3.12
CA LEU A 92 0.38 -19.04 1.84
C LEU A 92 0.94 -19.85 0.66
N PHE A 93 2.19 -20.31 0.76
CA PHE A 93 2.79 -21.19 -0.25
C PHE A 93 2.01 -22.49 -0.44
N TYR A 94 1.60 -23.15 0.65
CA TYR A 94 0.87 -24.41 0.57
C TYR A 94 -0.55 -24.25 0.00
N TYR A 95 -1.21 -23.13 0.27
CA TYR A 95 -2.50 -22.80 -0.33
C TYR A 95 -2.34 -22.60 -1.85
N LEU A 96 -1.35 -21.81 -2.26
CA LEU A 96 -1.02 -21.58 -3.67
C LEU A 96 -0.57 -22.86 -4.39
N SER A 97 0.04 -23.82 -3.68
CA SER A 97 0.51 -25.09 -4.25
C SER A 97 -0.51 -26.24 -4.21
N ASN A 98 -1.75 -26.02 -3.75
CA ASN A 98 -2.77 -27.06 -3.51
C ASN A 98 -2.33 -28.15 -2.51
N LYS A 99 -1.38 -27.85 -1.64
CA LYS A 99 -0.89 -28.79 -0.61
C LYS A 99 -1.73 -28.74 0.67
N LYS A 100 -2.37 -27.59 0.92
CA LYS A 100 -3.25 -27.36 2.07
C LYS A 100 -4.47 -26.57 1.63
N THR A 101 -5.62 -26.82 2.26
CA THR A 101 -6.84 -26.05 2.03
C THR A 101 -6.76 -24.71 2.76
N PRO A 102 -6.91 -23.56 2.07
CA PRO A 102 -6.95 -22.26 2.72
C PRO A 102 -8.20 -22.10 3.60
N PRO A 103 -8.15 -21.28 4.66
CA PRO A 103 -9.33 -20.82 5.38
C PRO A 103 -10.34 -20.16 4.42
N VAL A 104 -11.63 -20.20 4.79
CA VAL A 104 -12.72 -19.65 3.96
C VAL A 104 -12.47 -18.18 3.59
N ALA A 105 -12.05 -17.36 4.55
CA ALA A 105 -11.73 -15.94 4.33
C ALA A 105 -10.67 -15.72 3.24
N VAL A 106 -9.63 -16.57 3.19
CA VAL A 106 -8.58 -16.48 2.16
C VAL A 106 -9.11 -16.99 0.82
N LYS A 107 -9.87 -18.08 0.83
CA LYS A 107 -10.42 -18.69 -0.38
C LYS A 107 -11.39 -17.76 -1.13
N GLU A 108 -12.18 -16.98 -0.37
CA GLU A 108 -13.15 -16.03 -0.90
C GLU A 108 -12.50 -14.70 -1.36
N CYS A 109 -11.26 -14.44 -0.95
CA CYS A 109 -10.53 -13.26 -1.39
C CYS A 109 -10.29 -13.29 -2.91
N THR A 110 -10.75 -12.26 -3.61
CA THR A 110 -10.61 -12.13 -5.07
C THR A 110 -9.13 -12.15 -5.49
N VAL A 111 -8.27 -11.45 -4.74
CA VAL A 111 -6.84 -11.38 -5.06
C VAL A 111 -6.16 -12.73 -4.87
N TYR A 112 -6.55 -13.51 -3.86
CA TYR A 112 -6.05 -14.88 -3.72
C TYR A 112 -6.41 -15.74 -4.94
N GLN A 113 -7.63 -15.62 -5.45
CA GLN A 113 -8.06 -16.34 -6.66
C GLN A 113 -7.27 -15.89 -7.90
N MET A 114 -6.96 -14.59 -8.03
CA MET A 114 -6.12 -14.07 -9.11
C MET A 114 -4.71 -14.66 -9.07
N ILE A 115 -4.07 -14.67 -7.89
CA ILE A 115 -2.75 -15.28 -7.72
C ILE A 115 -2.82 -16.76 -8.03
N LYS A 116 -3.86 -17.45 -7.56
CA LYS A 116 -4.04 -18.87 -7.81
C LYS A 116 -4.14 -19.17 -9.30
N GLN A 117 -4.94 -18.39 -10.03
CA GLN A 117 -5.07 -18.51 -11.47
C GLN A 117 -3.73 -18.26 -12.19
N PHE A 118 -2.98 -17.24 -11.77
CA PHE A 118 -1.64 -16.96 -12.30
C PHE A 118 -0.68 -18.14 -12.12
N VAL A 119 -0.69 -18.79 -10.95
CA VAL A 119 0.13 -19.98 -10.66
C VAL A 119 -0.27 -21.15 -11.55
N GLU A 120 -1.57 -21.42 -11.72
CA GLU A 120 -2.05 -22.52 -12.58
C GLU A 120 -1.73 -22.27 -14.07
N GLN A 121 -1.82 -21.02 -14.54
CA GLN A 121 -1.41 -20.64 -15.90
C GLN A 121 0.08 -20.89 -16.15
N LYS A 122 0.94 -20.57 -15.17
CA LYS A 122 2.38 -20.85 -15.26
C LYS A 122 2.71 -22.34 -15.19
N ARG A 123 1.88 -23.13 -14.50
CA ARG A 123 2.02 -24.58 -14.43
C ARG A 123 1.69 -25.27 -15.76
N HIS A 124 0.72 -24.72 -16.48
CA HIS A 124 0.26 -25.23 -17.77
C HIS A 124 0.32 -24.11 -18.81
N PRO A 125 1.51 -23.75 -19.31
CA PRO A 125 1.61 -22.79 -20.39
C PRO A 125 0.88 -23.38 -21.60
N SER A 126 -0.24 -22.77 -21.99
CA SER A 126 -0.93 -23.13 -23.23
C SER A 126 0.05 -23.01 -24.38
N SER A 127 0.42 -24.15 -24.97
CA SER A 127 1.32 -24.27 -26.15
C SER A 127 0.81 -23.50 -27.35
#